data_AF-A0A9C9QXH2-F1
#
_entry.id   AF-A0A9C9QXH2-F1
#
_cell.length_a   1.000
_cell.length_b   1.000
_cell.length_c   1.000
_cell.angle_alpha   90.00
_cell.angle_beta   90.00
_cell.angle_gamma   90.00
#
_symmetry.space_group_name_H-M   'P 1'
#
loop_
_entity.id
_entity.type
_entity.pdbx_description
1 polymer ?
#
loop_
_entity_poly.entity_id
_entity_poly.type
_entity_poly.pdbx_seq_one_letter_code
_entity_poly.pdbx_strand_id
1 'polypeptide(L)'
;MNRRDKEIEEEICVERFLNWYNKRHKRNYIYKRTEDHPNFTGLKGELRWDFLAYEHDNPEEWIGIEVKELQFLRGTSVCFAFWGNLCSDLNKLLARRGFQGGFEIGFPPPLDLTQRERQRLLEVFSQVLIDKQSGWKAGETKDIGPDVWSKFPKWPTQRSNEDEWDEWGRARPSKLEITKVSDSGYEVRVVTSPLIDGDVVEEEKKAFNAVFKQKNGIIQPDNQLGLAKEKGAKKTLLLLAGIGVDEGLTRNFVQSVAHHLISHIECIYLVDMGDTDRVVKIYPN
;
A
#
# COMPACT_ATOMS: atom_id res chain seq x y z
N MET A 1 1.15 13.64 -5.95
CA MET A 1 -0.31 13.50 -6.08
C MET A 1 -0.91 14.90 -6.14
N ASN A 2 -1.84 15.14 -7.08
CA ASN A 2 -2.57 16.40 -7.08
C ASN A 2 -3.67 16.34 -5.99
N ARG A 3 -4.17 17.49 -5.53
CA ARG A 3 -5.14 17.55 -4.42
C ARG A 3 -6.44 16.76 -4.69
N ARG A 4 -6.89 16.68 -5.95
CA ARG A 4 -8.14 16.00 -6.31
C ARG A 4 -8.05 14.48 -6.17
N ASP A 5 -6.91 13.89 -6.52
CA ASP A 5 -6.72 12.44 -6.42
C ASP A 5 -6.80 11.99 -4.94
N LYS A 6 -6.25 12.81 -4.02
CA LYS A 6 -6.33 12.58 -2.56
C LYS A 6 -7.77 12.64 -2.05
N GLU A 7 -8.50 13.66 -2.48
CA GLU A 7 -9.90 13.85 -2.09
C GLU A 7 -10.75 12.65 -2.55
N ILE A 8 -10.55 12.15 -3.77
CA ILE A 8 -11.25 10.95 -4.28
C ILE A 8 -10.93 9.71 -3.43
N GLU A 9 -9.67 9.48 -3.08
CA GLU A 9 -9.27 8.32 -2.28
C GLU A 9 -9.86 8.36 -0.86
N GLU A 10 -9.91 9.54 -0.24
CA GLU A 10 -10.58 9.76 1.05
C GLU A 10 -12.08 9.43 0.99
N GLU A 11 -12.77 9.84 -0.08
CA GLU A 11 -14.20 9.56 -0.29
C GLU A 11 -14.45 8.06 -0.47
N ILE A 12 -13.65 7.38 -1.30
CA ILE A 12 -13.75 5.93 -1.48
C ILE A 12 -13.53 5.20 -0.15
N CYS A 13 -12.57 5.64 0.67
CA CYS A 13 -12.30 5.05 1.98
C CYS A 13 -13.53 5.17 2.91
N VAL A 14 -14.10 6.38 3.01
CA VAL A 14 -15.26 6.63 3.87
C VAL A 14 -16.50 5.89 3.38
N GLU A 15 -16.71 5.81 2.07
CA GLU A 15 -17.84 5.09 1.46
C GLU A 15 -17.74 3.58 1.76
N ARG A 16 -16.57 2.98 1.57
CA ARG A 16 -16.33 1.57 1.91
C ARG A 16 -16.56 1.29 3.39
N PHE A 17 -16.00 2.15 4.25
CA PHE A 17 -16.20 2.04 5.69
C PHE A 17 -17.69 2.08 6.06
N LEU A 18 -18.44 3.06 5.55
CA LEU A 18 -19.86 3.21 5.88
C LEU A 18 -20.73 2.10 5.31
N ASN A 19 -20.44 1.61 4.10
CA ASN A 19 -21.12 0.44 3.53
C ASN A 19 -20.96 -0.79 4.44
N TRP A 20 -19.73 -1.06 4.89
CA TRP A 20 -19.44 -2.12 5.85
C TRP A 20 -20.13 -1.88 7.20
N TYR A 21 -20.01 -0.66 7.76
CA TYR A 21 -20.51 -0.32 9.09
C TYR A 21 -22.04 -0.39 9.15
N ASN A 22 -22.73 0.20 8.16
CA ASN A 22 -24.18 0.20 8.04
C ASN A 22 -24.72 -1.23 7.92
N LYS A 23 -24.11 -2.07 7.08
CA LYS A 23 -24.48 -3.48 6.94
C LYS A 23 -24.27 -4.26 8.22
N ARG A 24 -23.12 -4.10 8.88
CA ARG A 24 -22.76 -4.83 10.10
C ARG A 24 -23.64 -4.44 11.29
N HIS A 25 -23.94 -3.15 11.44
CA HIS A 25 -24.64 -2.60 12.60
C HIS A 25 -26.12 -2.32 12.35
N LYS A 26 -26.64 -2.59 11.14
CA LYS A 26 -28.01 -2.27 10.71
C LYS A 26 -28.35 -0.79 10.93
N ARG A 27 -27.46 0.08 10.45
CA ARG A 27 -27.55 1.55 10.53
C ARG A 27 -27.67 2.14 9.12
N ASN A 28 -27.97 3.43 9.00
CA ASN A 28 -28.09 4.11 7.71
C ASN A 28 -27.36 5.46 7.73
N TYR A 29 -26.08 5.42 8.12
CA TYR A 29 -25.21 6.58 8.09
C TYR A 29 -24.91 7.01 6.65
N ILE A 30 -25.08 8.29 6.37
CA ILE A 30 -24.57 8.97 5.18
C ILE A 30 -23.51 9.98 5.59
N TYR A 31 -22.67 10.41 4.65
CA TYR A 31 -21.55 11.32 4.96
C TYR A 31 -21.56 12.60 4.15
N LYS A 32 -20.87 13.59 4.68
CA LYS A 32 -20.48 14.82 3.99
C LYS A 32 -19.05 15.19 4.39
N ARG A 33 -18.33 15.86 3.49
CA ARG A 33 -17.12 16.57 3.90
C ARG A 33 -17.49 17.63 4.92
N THR A 34 -16.64 17.80 5.93
CA THR A 34 -16.87 18.79 6.99
C THR A 34 -16.98 20.22 6.43
N GLU A 35 -16.26 20.51 5.35
CA GLU A 35 -16.26 21.84 4.73
C GLU A 35 -17.57 22.21 4.02
N ASP A 36 -18.31 21.20 3.56
CA ASP A 36 -19.59 21.38 2.89
C ASP A 36 -20.76 21.49 3.89
N HIS A 37 -20.49 21.30 5.19
CA HIS A 37 -21.51 21.36 6.20
C HIS A 37 -21.70 22.82 6.70
N PRO A 38 -22.93 23.38 6.66
CA PRO A 38 -23.17 24.79 6.95
C PRO A 38 -22.69 25.20 8.36
N ASN A 39 -22.82 24.32 9.34
CA ASN A 39 -22.41 24.58 10.73
C ASN A 39 -20.89 24.58 10.96
N PHE A 40 -20.09 24.14 9.99
CA PHE A 40 -18.63 23.97 10.12
C PHE A 40 -17.80 24.72 9.06
N THR A 41 -18.45 25.57 8.25
CA THR A 41 -17.83 26.40 7.20
C THR A 41 -16.69 27.30 7.68
N GLY A 42 -16.61 27.60 8.98
CA GLY A 42 -15.54 28.37 9.60
C GLY A 42 -14.24 27.60 9.88
N LEU A 43 -14.24 26.26 9.79
CA LEU A 43 -13.05 25.43 10.02
C LEU A 43 -12.15 25.40 8.78
N LYS A 44 -10.87 25.76 8.92
CA LYS A 44 -9.91 25.83 7.81
C LYS A 44 -8.56 25.23 8.18
N GLY A 45 -7.87 24.68 7.18
CA GLY A 45 -6.49 24.18 7.30
C GLY A 45 -6.37 23.02 8.30
N GLU A 46 -5.32 23.04 9.13
CA GLU A 46 -5.00 21.97 10.09
C GLU A 46 -6.04 21.81 11.22
N LEU A 47 -7.03 22.70 11.33
CA LEU A 47 -8.08 22.70 12.35
C LEU A 47 -9.38 22.00 11.90
N ARG A 48 -9.39 21.31 10.76
CA ARG A 48 -10.60 20.68 10.20
C ARG A 48 -10.40 19.18 10.08
N TRP A 49 -11.39 18.40 10.50
CA TRP A 49 -11.42 16.96 10.22
C TRP A 49 -12.12 16.68 8.88
N ASP A 50 -11.89 15.51 8.29
CA ASP A 50 -12.28 15.26 6.91
C ASP A 50 -13.79 15.14 6.70
N PHE A 51 -14.47 14.27 7.45
CA PHE A 51 -15.88 13.96 7.24
C PHE A 51 -16.72 13.97 8.51
N LEU A 52 -17.99 14.33 8.36
CA LEU A 52 -19.04 13.92 9.28
C LEU A 52 -19.85 12.78 8.64
N ALA A 53 -20.26 11.82 9.45
CA ALA A 53 -21.30 10.87 9.07
C ALA A 53 -22.46 10.96 10.05
N TYR A 54 -23.69 10.94 9.56
CA TYR A 54 -24.90 11.10 10.37
C TYR A 54 -25.99 10.14 9.92
N GLU A 55 -26.85 9.71 10.84
CA GLU A 55 -27.99 8.86 10.50
C GLU A 55 -28.94 9.63 9.59
N HIS A 56 -29.36 9.00 8.49
CA HIS A 56 -30.27 9.64 7.54
C HIS A 56 -31.55 10.16 8.22
N ASP A 57 -32.08 9.38 9.17
CA ASP A 57 -33.32 9.68 9.88
C ASP A 57 -33.10 10.51 11.17
N ASN A 58 -31.84 10.72 11.58
CA ASN A 58 -31.50 11.55 12.74
C ASN A 58 -30.16 12.30 12.57
N PRO A 59 -30.16 13.44 11.83
CA PRO A 59 -28.94 14.17 11.51
C PRO A 59 -28.20 14.78 12.72
N GLU A 60 -28.86 14.91 13.87
CA GLU A 60 -28.22 15.38 15.11
C GLU A 60 -27.30 14.31 15.73
N GLU A 61 -27.51 13.04 15.38
CA GLU A 61 -26.61 11.94 15.71
C GLU A 61 -25.54 11.78 14.63
N TRP A 62 -24.42 12.49 14.82
CA TRP A 62 -23.30 12.45 13.90
C TRP A 62 -21.99 12.01 14.57
N ILE A 63 -21.11 11.45 13.76
CA ILE A 63 -19.77 10.99 14.12
C ILE A 63 -18.74 11.76 13.31
N GLY A 64 -17.62 12.11 13.95
CA GLY A 64 -16.47 12.73 13.28
C GLY A 64 -15.55 11.65 12.75
N ILE A 65 -15.14 11.77 11.48
CA ILE A 65 -14.26 10.82 10.81
C ILE A 65 -13.05 11.57 10.23
N GLU A 66 -11.86 11.12 10.59
CA GLU A 66 -10.60 11.53 9.98
C GLU A 66 -10.05 10.38 9.15
N VAL A 67 -9.56 10.65 7.93
CA VAL A 67 -9.01 9.64 7.03
C VAL A 67 -7.52 9.89 6.83
N LYS A 68 -6.69 8.89 7.11
CA LYS A 68 -5.25 8.95 6.88
C LYS A 68 -4.80 7.78 6.02
N GLU A 69 -4.04 8.08 4.99
CA GLU A 69 -3.46 7.07 4.10
C GLU A 69 -2.16 6.52 4.70
N LEU A 70 -2.08 5.19 4.77
CA LEU A 70 -0.82 4.48 5.01
C LEU A 70 -0.09 4.35 3.66
N GLN A 71 0.75 5.35 3.36
CA GLN A 71 1.43 5.52 2.06
C GLN A 71 2.31 4.33 1.61
N PHE A 72 2.57 3.39 2.52
CA PHE A 72 3.43 2.23 2.33
C PHE A 72 3.07 1.39 1.07
N LEU A 73 1.79 1.26 0.72
CA LEU A 73 1.38 0.25 -0.28
C LEU A 73 0.92 0.80 -1.63
N ARG A 74 0.88 2.11 -1.88
CA ARG A 74 0.65 2.57 -3.27
C ARG A 74 1.85 2.22 -4.15
N GLY A 75 3.07 2.46 -3.67
CA GLY A 75 4.28 2.09 -4.40
C GLY A 75 4.42 0.58 -4.57
N THR A 76 4.24 -0.16 -3.47
CA THR A 76 4.41 -1.62 -3.45
C THR A 76 3.25 -2.35 -4.13
N SER A 77 1.98 -1.95 -3.93
CA SER A 77 0.82 -2.52 -4.64
C SER A 77 0.81 -2.15 -6.13
N VAL A 78 1.25 -0.95 -6.53
CA VAL A 78 1.42 -0.62 -7.96
C VAL A 78 2.55 -1.46 -8.55
N CYS A 79 3.65 -1.63 -7.82
CA CYS A 79 4.76 -2.50 -8.22
C CYS A 79 4.28 -3.96 -8.35
N PHE A 80 3.61 -4.52 -7.34
CA PHE A 80 3.06 -5.87 -7.36
C PHE A 80 1.99 -6.06 -8.44
N ALA A 81 1.08 -5.10 -8.62
CA ALA A 81 0.07 -5.18 -9.68
C ALA A 81 0.73 -5.11 -11.06
N PHE A 82 1.72 -4.24 -11.25
CA PHE A 82 2.51 -4.18 -12.47
C PHE A 82 3.20 -5.53 -12.74
N TRP A 83 3.92 -6.07 -11.75
CA TRP A 83 4.67 -7.31 -11.88
C TRP A 83 3.77 -8.54 -11.98
N GLY A 84 2.63 -8.59 -11.30
CA GLY A 84 1.64 -9.64 -11.44
C GLY A 84 1.04 -9.65 -12.85
N ASN A 85 0.68 -8.49 -13.37
CA ASN A 85 0.24 -8.35 -14.77
C ASN A 85 1.35 -8.73 -15.75
N LEU A 86 2.60 -8.29 -15.51
CA LEU A 86 3.75 -8.65 -16.32
C LEU A 86 4.00 -10.17 -16.33
N CYS A 87 3.96 -10.83 -15.16
CA CYS A 87 4.11 -12.28 -15.04
C CYS A 87 3.00 -13.02 -15.79
N SER A 88 1.75 -12.56 -15.71
CA SER A 88 0.64 -13.14 -16.48
C SER A 88 0.89 -13.09 -17.99
N ASP A 89 1.37 -11.96 -18.50
CA ASP A 89 1.70 -11.83 -19.93
C ASP A 89 2.97 -12.60 -20.31
N LEU A 90 3.96 -12.66 -19.41
CA LEU A 90 5.18 -13.44 -19.56
C LEU A 90 4.88 -14.94 -19.64
N ASN A 91 3.97 -15.47 -18.81
CA ASN A 91 3.57 -16.87 -18.83
C ASN A 91 2.93 -17.26 -20.17
N LYS A 92 2.10 -16.39 -20.75
CA LYS A 92 1.55 -16.59 -22.10
C LYS A 92 2.65 -16.65 -23.16
N LEU A 93 3.67 -15.79 -23.05
CA LEU A 93 4.79 -15.75 -23.99
C LEU A 93 5.71 -16.97 -23.85
N LEU A 94 6.06 -17.35 -22.62
CA LEU A 94 6.90 -18.51 -22.32
C LEU A 94 6.24 -19.82 -22.75
N ALA A 95 4.92 -19.97 -22.53
CA ALA A 95 4.15 -21.11 -23.02
C ALA A 95 4.23 -21.25 -24.55
N ARG A 96 4.09 -20.13 -25.29
CA ARG A 96 4.24 -20.12 -26.76
C ARG A 96 5.65 -20.48 -27.23
N ARG A 97 6.66 -20.22 -26.42
CA ARG A 97 8.07 -20.54 -26.70
C ARG A 97 8.49 -21.94 -26.22
N GLY A 98 7.57 -22.72 -25.65
CA GLY A 98 7.86 -24.07 -25.15
C GLY A 98 8.79 -24.12 -23.93
N PHE A 99 8.96 -23.00 -23.22
CA PHE A 99 9.81 -22.90 -22.04
C PHE A 99 9.22 -23.70 -20.87
N GLN A 100 9.99 -24.59 -20.22
CA GLN A 100 9.50 -25.37 -19.08
C GLN A 100 10.20 -24.98 -17.78
N GLY A 101 9.41 -24.78 -16.73
CA GLY A 101 9.87 -24.51 -15.37
C GLY A 101 8.97 -23.56 -14.59
N GLY A 102 9.06 -23.66 -13.27
CA GLY A 102 8.44 -22.76 -12.31
C GLY A 102 9.48 -21.83 -11.71
N PHE A 103 9.22 -20.53 -11.72
CA PHE A 103 10.10 -19.49 -11.20
C PHE A 103 9.33 -18.47 -10.36
N GLU A 104 9.99 -17.98 -9.34
CA GLU A 104 9.46 -17.02 -8.38
C GLU A 104 10.34 -15.77 -8.33
N ILE A 105 9.76 -14.60 -8.57
CA ILE A 105 10.46 -13.31 -8.49
C ILE A 105 10.38 -12.80 -7.05
N GLY A 106 11.54 -12.66 -6.41
CA GLY A 106 11.70 -12.01 -5.11
C GLY A 106 12.05 -10.54 -5.28
N PHE A 107 11.42 -9.67 -4.49
CA PHE A 107 11.75 -8.24 -4.39
C PHE A 107 11.89 -7.50 -5.74
N PRO A 108 10.83 -7.52 -6.58
CA PRO A 108 10.94 -6.91 -7.89
C PRO A 108 11.09 -5.38 -7.79
N PRO A 109 11.94 -4.74 -8.64
CA PRO A 109 12.15 -3.31 -8.55
C PRO A 109 10.92 -2.52 -9.03
N PRO A 110 10.69 -1.31 -8.50
CA PRO A 110 9.63 -0.44 -8.97
C PRO A 110 9.92 0.03 -10.40
N LEU A 111 8.91 -0.06 -11.27
CA LEU A 111 9.00 0.28 -12.68
C LEU A 111 7.84 1.17 -13.10
N ASP A 112 8.15 2.32 -13.69
CA ASP A 112 7.18 3.19 -14.36
C ASP A 112 7.43 3.14 -15.87
N LEU A 113 6.66 2.30 -16.56
CA LEU A 113 6.85 1.97 -17.96
C LEU A 113 5.58 2.21 -18.76
N THR A 114 5.73 2.79 -19.95
CA THR A 114 4.65 2.85 -20.94
C THR A 114 4.29 1.45 -21.45
N GLN A 115 3.13 1.29 -22.08
CA GLN A 115 2.71 0.01 -22.66
C GLN A 115 3.75 -0.56 -23.66
N ARG A 116 4.37 0.29 -24.48
CA ARG A 116 5.41 -0.12 -25.44
C ARG A 116 6.67 -0.62 -24.73
N GLU A 117 7.07 0.03 -23.65
CA GLU A 117 8.23 -0.35 -22.85
C GLU A 117 7.98 -1.62 -22.06
N ARG A 118 6.76 -1.80 -21.54
CA ARG A 118 6.31 -3.04 -20.91
C ARG A 118 6.42 -4.23 -21.87
N GLN A 119 6.00 -4.06 -23.12
CA GLN A 119 6.18 -5.12 -24.14
C GLN A 119 7.65 -5.42 -24.43
N ARG A 120 8.49 -4.39 -24.49
CA ARG A 120 9.94 -4.59 -24.66
C ARG A 120 10.57 -5.30 -23.47
N LEU A 121 10.14 -4.98 -22.24
CA LEU A 121 10.59 -5.66 -21.04
C LEU A 121 10.17 -7.14 -21.04
N LEU A 122 8.93 -7.45 -21.43
CA LEU A 122 8.43 -8.83 -21.56
C LEU A 122 9.34 -9.67 -22.48
N GLU A 123 9.67 -9.13 -23.65
CA GLU A 123 10.56 -9.77 -24.61
C GLU A 123 11.96 -10.01 -24.03
N VAL A 124 12.57 -8.98 -23.44
CA VAL A 124 13.90 -9.09 -22.81
C VAL A 124 13.89 -10.11 -21.68
N PHE A 125 12.92 -10.04 -20.78
CA PHE A 125 12.80 -10.93 -19.63
C PHE A 125 12.67 -12.37 -20.09
N SER A 126 11.77 -12.65 -21.05
CA SER A 126 11.59 -14.00 -21.58
C SER A 126 12.88 -14.55 -22.18
N GLN A 127 13.64 -13.72 -22.90
CA GLN A 127 14.91 -14.14 -23.50
C GLN A 127 15.97 -14.43 -22.44
N VAL A 128 16.12 -13.55 -21.43
CA VAL A 128 17.05 -13.76 -20.32
C VAL A 128 16.75 -15.05 -19.57
N LEU A 129 15.48 -15.35 -19.31
CA LEU A 129 15.08 -16.62 -18.68
C LEU A 129 15.45 -17.83 -19.54
N ILE A 130 15.13 -17.78 -20.84
CA ILE A 130 15.44 -18.87 -21.77
C ILE A 130 16.95 -19.11 -21.86
N ASP A 131 17.75 -18.03 -21.90
CA ASP A 131 19.21 -18.09 -21.98
C ASP A 131 19.81 -18.67 -20.69
N LYS A 132 19.28 -18.30 -19.52
CA LYS A 132 19.89 -18.62 -18.20
C LYS A 132 19.33 -19.85 -17.49
N GLN A 133 18.17 -20.38 -17.89
CA GLN A 133 17.57 -21.53 -17.20
C GLN A 133 18.43 -22.80 -17.26
N SER A 134 19.31 -22.93 -18.26
CA SER A 134 20.14 -24.11 -18.44
C SER A 134 21.08 -24.27 -17.25
N GLY A 135 20.99 -25.41 -16.56
CA GLY A 135 21.78 -25.71 -15.37
C GLY A 135 21.28 -25.06 -14.07
N TRP A 136 20.15 -24.38 -14.08
CA TRP A 136 19.53 -23.83 -12.87
C TRP A 136 18.79 -24.94 -12.11
N LYS A 137 19.16 -25.17 -10.84
CA LYS A 137 18.55 -26.21 -9.99
C LYS A 137 17.31 -25.66 -9.24
N ALA A 138 16.34 -26.51 -8.96
CA ALA A 138 15.24 -26.15 -8.07
C ALA A 138 15.77 -25.75 -6.67
N GLY A 139 15.22 -24.69 -6.11
CA GLY A 139 15.66 -24.05 -4.86
C GLY A 139 16.80 -23.05 -5.00
N GLU A 140 17.42 -22.93 -6.18
CA GLU A 140 18.52 -21.98 -6.40
C GLU A 140 17.97 -20.60 -6.77
N THR A 141 18.48 -19.55 -6.11
CA THR A 141 18.18 -18.14 -6.39
C THR A 141 19.32 -17.49 -7.15
N LYS A 142 19.01 -16.69 -8.18
CA LYS A 142 20.00 -15.89 -8.92
C LYS A 142 19.47 -14.48 -9.14
N ASP A 143 20.39 -13.52 -9.19
CA ASP A 143 20.11 -12.17 -9.66
C ASP A 143 20.25 -12.12 -11.18
N ILE A 144 19.18 -11.72 -11.87
CA ILE A 144 19.17 -11.50 -13.33
C ILE A 144 19.07 -10.02 -13.71
N GLY A 145 19.07 -9.12 -12.72
CA GLY A 145 18.99 -7.67 -12.91
C GLY A 145 20.03 -7.13 -13.91
N PRO A 146 21.32 -7.50 -13.79
CA PRO A 146 22.35 -7.08 -14.75
C PRO A 146 22.08 -7.53 -16.19
N ASP A 147 21.56 -8.74 -16.41
CA ASP A 147 21.27 -9.25 -17.75
C ASP A 147 20.09 -8.51 -18.38
N VAL A 148 19.05 -8.24 -17.58
CA VAL A 148 17.91 -7.44 -18.02
C VAL A 148 18.37 -6.02 -18.34
N TRP A 149 19.17 -5.40 -17.47
CA TRP A 149 19.72 -4.06 -17.69
C TRP A 149 20.52 -3.96 -18.99
N SER A 150 21.36 -4.95 -19.29
CA SER A 150 22.16 -4.97 -20.52
C SER A 150 21.33 -4.92 -21.82
N LYS A 151 20.08 -5.42 -21.76
CA LYS A 151 19.15 -5.50 -22.90
C LYS A 151 18.00 -4.48 -22.80
N PHE A 152 17.79 -3.87 -21.63
CA PHE A 152 16.70 -2.93 -21.33
C PHE A 152 17.23 -1.66 -20.63
N PRO A 153 17.58 -0.60 -21.39
CA PRO A 153 18.22 0.61 -20.85
C PRO A 153 17.43 1.39 -19.79
N LYS A 154 16.12 1.15 -19.67
CA LYS A 154 15.25 1.75 -18.65
C LYS A 154 15.23 0.99 -17.34
N TRP A 155 16.05 -0.06 -17.22
CA TRP A 155 16.18 -0.81 -15.98
C TRP A 155 16.75 0.10 -14.88
N PRO A 156 16.12 0.16 -13.69
CA PRO A 156 16.51 1.09 -12.64
C PRO A 156 17.91 0.76 -12.11
N THR A 157 18.60 1.77 -11.61
CA THR A 157 19.88 1.61 -10.92
C THR A 157 19.72 1.90 -9.44
N GLN A 158 20.58 1.27 -8.64
CA GLN A 158 20.67 1.47 -7.20
C GLN A 158 22.10 1.93 -6.85
N ARG A 159 22.24 2.71 -5.76
CA ARG A 159 23.57 3.08 -5.28
C ARG A 159 24.32 1.85 -4.81
N SER A 160 25.58 1.75 -5.22
CA SER A 160 26.49 0.73 -4.68
C SER A 160 26.85 1.11 -3.24
N ASN A 161 27.09 0.11 -2.39
CA ASN A 161 27.59 0.35 -1.04
C ASN A 161 29.03 0.91 -1.13
N GLU A 162 29.39 1.82 -0.23
CA GLU A 162 30.72 2.46 -0.23
C GLU A 162 31.87 1.46 -0.01
N ASP A 163 31.57 0.27 0.50
CA ASP A 163 32.52 -0.84 0.70
C ASP A 163 32.54 -1.86 -0.46
N GLU A 164 31.64 -1.73 -1.45
CA GLU A 164 31.49 -2.61 -2.62
C GLU A 164 31.60 -1.82 -3.93
N TRP A 165 32.69 -1.08 -4.15
CA TRP A 165 32.99 -0.53 -5.48
C TRP A 165 33.37 -1.68 -6.42
N ASP A 166 32.36 -2.39 -6.89
CA ASP A 166 32.45 -3.45 -7.89
C ASP A 166 32.68 -2.84 -9.30
N GLU A 167 32.63 -3.68 -10.33
CA GLU A 167 32.82 -3.29 -11.74
C GLU A 167 31.83 -2.21 -12.23
N TRP A 168 30.74 -1.94 -11.49
CA TRP A 168 29.70 -0.99 -11.84
C TRP A 168 29.91 0.41 -11.23
N GLY A 169 30.87 0.56 -10.32
CA GLY A 169 31.18 1.85 -9.70
C GLY A 169 30.09 2.35 -8.74
N ARG A 170 29.70 3.64 -8.85
CA ARG A 170 28.77 4.29 -7.89
C ARG A 170 27.30 3.86 -8.01
N ALA A 171 26.91 3.32 -9.15
CA ALA A 171 25.53 2.97 -9.44
C ALA A 171 25.50 1.67 -10.25
N ARG A 172 24.88 0.64 -9.69
CA ARG A 172 24.74 -0.66 -10.34
C ARG A 172 23.30 -0.92 -10.77
N PRO A 173 23.05 -1.83 -11.72
CA PRO A 173 21.71 -2.30 -12.01
C PRO A 173 20.97 -2.74 -10.74
N SER A 174 19.68 -2.42 -10.64
CA SER A 174 18.84 -2.92 -9.55
C SER A 174 18.76 -4.44 -9.64
N LYS A 175 18.78 -5.11 -8.49
CA LYS A 175 18.66 -6.56 -8.43
C LYS A 175 17.27 -7.00 -8.92
N LEU A 176 17.23 -8.19 -9.50
CA LEU A 176 16.00 -8.92 -9.78
C LEU A 176 16.26 -10.36 -9.40
N GLU A 177 15.95 -10.69 -8.16
CA GLU A 177 16.14 -12.02 -7.63
C GLU A 177 15.03 -12.93 -8.12
N ILE A 178 15.42 -14.09 -8.62
CA ILE A 178 14.49 -15.08 -9.11
C ILE A 178 14.94 -16.46 -8.64
N THR A 179 13.99 -17.22 -8.13
CA THR A 179 14.20 -18.54 -7.55
C THR A 179 13.51 -19.56 -8.43
N LYS A 180 14.23 -20.61 -8.84
CA LYS A 180 13.60 -21.72 -9.55
C LYS A 180 12.89 -22.62 -8.53
N VAL A 181 11.60 -22.83 -8.69
CA VAL A 181 10.78 -23.64 -7.78
C VAL A 181 10.40 -25.00 -8.35
N SER A 182 10.40 -25.15 -9.68
CA SER A 182 10.07 -26.42 -10.34
C SER A 182 10.78 -26.54 -11.69
N ASP A 183 11.14 -27.77 -12.07
CA ASP A 183 11.59 -28.10 -13.44
C ASP A 183 10.42 -28.31 -14.41
N SER A 184 9.19 -28.41 -13.89
CA SER A 184 7.97 -28.61 -14.66
C SER A 184 7.01 -27.42 -14.54
N GLY A 185 6.12 -27.27 -15.53
CA GLY A 185 5.15 -26.17 -15.60
C GLY A 185 5.60 -25.02 -16.50
N TYR A 186 4.79 -23.96 -16.52
CA TYR A 186 4.99 -22.73 -17.32
C TYR A 186 4.64 -21.51 -16.46
N GLU A 187 5.32 -21.36 -15.32
CA GLU A 187 4.90 -20.37 -14.33
C GLU A 187 6.08 -19.51 -13.90
N VAL A 188 5.98 -18.23 -14.17
CA VAL A 188 6.69 -17.17 -13.46
C VAL A 188 5.65 -16.45 -12.62
N ARG A 189 5.92 -16.30 -11.33
CA ARG A 189 5.07 -15.53 -10.42
C ARG A 189 5.91 -14.65 -9.53
N VAL A 190 5.30 -13.58 -9.02
CA VAL A 190 5.92 -12.81 -7.94
C VAL A 190 5.68 -13.55 -6.64
N VAL A 191 6.71 -13.65 -5.79
CA VAL A 191 6.55 -14.17 -4.43
C VAL A 191 5.56 -13.28 -3.70
N THR A 192 4.42 -13.83 -3.29
CA THR A 192 3.45 -13.19 -2.39
C THR A 192 3.69 -13.59 -0.92
N SER A 193 4.87 -14.11 -0.61
CA SER A 193 5.24 -14.73 0.67
C SER A 193 5.89 -13.73 1.63
N PRO A 194 5.76 -13.90 2.97
CA PRO A 194 6.02 -12.87 3.98
C PRO A 194 7.50 -12.50 4.15
N LEU A 195 8.46 -13.12 3.47
CA LEU A 195 9.89 -12.79 3.67
C LEU A 195 10.31 -11.37 3.21
N ILE A 196 9.37 -10.60 2.67
CA ILE A 196 9.46 -9.15 2.46
C ILE A 196 9.30 -8.38 3.80
N ASP A 197 9.05 -9.08 4.90
CA ASP A 197 8.77 -8.56 6.25
C ASP A 197 9.82 -7.54 6.75
N GLY A 198 11.11 -7.67 6.43
CA GLY A 198 12.12 -6.73 6.93
C GLY A 198 11.89 -5.29 6.44
N ASP A 199 11.75 -5.13 5.12
CA ASP A 199 11.48 -3.83 4.49
C ASP A 199 10.00 -3.44 4.63
N VAL A 200 9.09 -4.42 4.61
CA VAL A 200 7.65 -4.20 4.81
C VAL A 200 7.35 -3.67 6.20
N VAL A 201 7.89 -4.27 7.25
CA VAL A 201 7.69 -3.83 8.64
C VAL A 201 8.24 -2.43 8.84
N GLU A 202 9.46 -2.14 8.36
CA GLU A 202 10.06 -0.82 8.54
C GLU A 202 9.37 0.27 7.72
N GLU A 203 8.89 -0.04 6.52
CA GLU A 203 8.13 0.92 5.70
C GLU A 203 6.68 1.09 6.20
N GLU A 204 6.01 0.04 6.67
CA GLU A 204 4.71 0.14 7.35
C GLU A 204 4.84 0.97 8.63
N LYS A 205 5.92 0.75 9.41
CA LYS A 205 6.27 1.55 10.58
C LYS A 205 6.58 3.00 10.21
N LYS A 206 7.26 3.28 9.09
CA LYS A 206 7.47 4.66 8.59
C LYS A 206 6.15 5.33 8.23
N ALA A 207 5.27 4.64 7.49
CA ALA A 207 3.95 5.15 7.13
C ALA A 207 3.09 5.40 8.37
N PHE A 208 3.07 4.47 9.32
CA PHE A 208 2.43 4.63 10.61
C PHE A 208 2.98 5.84 11.37
N ASN A 209 4.30 5.92 11.52
CA ASN A 209 4.96 7.03 12.22
C ASN A 209 4.71 8.38 11.55
N ALA A 210 4.48 8.42 10.23
CA ALA A 210 4.11 9.65 9.55
C ALA A 210 2.71 10.14 9.96
N VAL A 211 1.75 9.22 10.11
CA VAL A 211 0.39 9.52 10.56
C VAL A 211 0.35 9.97 12.03
N PHE A 212 1.10 9.26 12.89
CA PHE A 212 1.14 9.50 14.33
C PHE A 212 2.31 10.40 14.77
N LYS A 213 2.94 11.10 13.82
CA LYS A 213 4.05 12.00 14.11
C LYS A 213 3.58 13.13 15.02
N GLN A 214 4.28 13.32 16.13
CA GLN A 214 4.03 14.48 16.99
C GLN A 214 4.63 15.75 16.35
N LYS A 215 3.82 16.81 16.32
CA LYS A 215 4.25 18.18 16.02
C LYS A 215 3.86 19.04 17.21
N ASN A 216 4.85 19.60 17.91
CA ASN A 216 4.65 20.35 19.16
C ASN A 216 3.90 19.54 20.25
N GLY A 217 4.19 18.24 20.38
CA GLY A 217 3.55 17.36 21.36
C GLY A 217 2.13 16.90 21.02
N ILE A 218 1.63 17.23 19.82
CA ILE A 218 0.27 16.92 19.39
C ILE A 218 0.31 15.96 18.20
N ILE A 219 -0.53 14.93 18.23
CA ILE A 219 -0.85 14.09 17.07
C ILE A 219 -2.02 14.73 16.32
N GLN A 220 -1.80 15.13 15.08
CA GLN A 220 -2.77 15.93 14.33
C GLN A 220 -4.15 15.26 14.17
N PRO A 221 -4.26 13.95 13.81
CA PRO A 221 -5.54 13.26 13.79
C PRO A 221 -6.31 13.34 15.12
N ASP A 222 -5.62 13.20 16.26
CA ASP A 222 -6.25 13.28 17.57
C ASP A 222 -6.80 14.69 17.84
N ASN A 223 -6.04 15.73 17.50
CA ASN A 223 -6.48 17.11 17.67
C ASN A 223 -7.69 17.46 16.78
N GLN A 224 -7.68 17.01 15.51
CA GLN A 224 -8.81 17.20 14.59
C GLN A 224 -10.08 16.53 15.12
N LEU A 225 -9.96 15.30 15.64
CA LEU A 225 -11.07 14.55 16.22
C LEU A 225 -11.51 15.09 17.59
N GLY A 226 -10.58 15.63 18.38
CA GLY A 226 -10.87 16.38 19.61
C GLY A 226 -11.79 17.55 19.33
N LEU A 227 -11.51 18.31 18.26
CA LEU A 227 -12.40 19.38 17.83
C LEU A 227 -13.78 18.86 17.39
N ALA A 228 -13.83 17.76 16.64
CA ALA A 228 -15.12 17.16 16.26
C ALA A 228 -15.97 16.82 17.50
N LYS A 229 -15.32 16.28 18.54
CA LYS A 229 -15.95 15.98 19.84
C LYS A 229 -16.44 17.24 20.56
N GLU A 230 -15.62 18.30 20.61
CA GLU A 230 -16.03 19.62 21.15
C GLU A 230 -17.23 20.21 20.40
N LYS A 231 -17.35 19.92 19.10
CA LYS A 231 -18.49 20.33 18.26
C LYS A 231 -19.72 19.44 18.38
N GLY A 232 -19.67 18.39 19.21
CA GLY A 232 -20.80 17.55 19.54
C GLY A 232 -20.87 16.20 18.82
N ALA A 233 -19.76 15.75 18.19
CA ALA A 233 -19.69 14.40 17.63
C ALA A 233 -20.00 13.36 18.73
N LYS A 234 -20.92 12.44 18.43
CA LYS A 234 -21.26 11.31 19.32
C LYS A 234 -20.13 10.29 19.40
N LYS A 235 -19.37 10.18 18.32
CA LYS A 235 -18.20 9.32 18.25
C LYS A 235 -17.12 9.91 17.35
N THR A 236 -15.87 9.64 17.65
CA THR A 236 -14.72 10.02 16.83
C THR A 236 -13.97 8.80 16.29
N LEU A 237 -13.78 8.76 14.97
CA LEU A 237 -13.18 7.64 14.27
C LEU A 237 -11.97 8.11 13.46
N LEU A 238 -10.88 7.34 13.54
CA LEU A 238 -9.77 7.44 12.59
C LEU A 238 -9.83 6.24 11.63
N LEU A 239 -9.88 6.50 10.34
CA LEU A 239 -9.76 5.49 9.29
C LEU A 239 -8.34 5.52 8.74
N LEU A 240 -7.66 4.38 8.82
CA LEU A 240 -6.38 4.12 8.17
C LEU A 240 -6.67 3.46 6.82
N ALA A 241 -6.49 4.19 5.73
CA ALA A 241 -6.65 3.67 4.37
C ALA A 241 -5.33 3.04 3.90
N GLY A 242 -5.35 1.79 3.45
CA GLY A 242 -4.17 1.12 2.90
C GLY A 242 -4.51 -0.09 2.05
N ILE A 243 -3.57 -0.65 1.30
CA ILE A 243 -3.79 -1.81 0.40
C ILE A 243 -2.85 -2.94 0.79
N GLY A 244 -3.33 -4.03 1.40
CA GLY A 244 -2.43 -5.12 1.82
C GLY A 244 -1.54 -4.76 3.01
N VAL A 245 -2.07 -3.98 3.95
CA VAL A 245 -1.44 -3.64 5.24
C VAL A 245 -1.51 -4.85 6.17
N ASP A 246 -0.45 -5.10 6.96
CA ASP A 246 -0.50 -6.15 7.97
C ASP A 246 -1.31 -5.68 9.19
N GLU A 247 -2.47 -6.29 9.38
CA GLU A 247 -3.40 -5.95 10.47
C GLU A 247 -2.77 -6.15 11.86
N GLY A 248 -1.90 -7.16 12.02
CA GLY A 248 -1.24 -7.48 13.27
C GLY A 248 -0.16 -6.46 13.62
N LEU A 249 0.66 -6.07 12.65
CA LEU A 249 1.68 -5.03 12.81
C LEU A 249 1.04 -3.68 13.09
N THR A 250 0.07 -3.26 12.28
CA THR A 250 -0.66 -2.00 12.51
C THR A 250 -1.32 -1.98 13.89
N ARG A 251 -1.91 -3.10 14.34
CA ARG A 251 -2.47 -3.21 15.69
C ARG A 251 -1.41 -3.07 16.77
N ASN A 252 -0.25 -3.71 16.62
CA ASN A 252 0.86 -3.58 17.57
C ASN A 252 1.38 -2.14 17.63
N PHE A 253 1.49 -1.45 16.48
CA PHE A 253 1.91 -0.06 16.43
C PHE A 253 0.90 0.87 17.11
N VAL A 254 -0.40 0.72 16.83
CA VAL A 254 -1.46 1.47 17.53
C VAL A 254 -1.41 1.26 19.04
N GLN A 255 -1.21 0.02 19.50
CA GLN A 255 -1.10 -0.29 20.93
C GLN A 255 0.16 0.30 21.58
N SER A 256 1.21 0.56 20.81
CA SER A 256 2.44 1.20 21.29
C SER A 256 2.31 2.73 21.46
N VAL A 257 1.28 3.35 20.87
CA VAL A 257 1.04 4.78 21.04
C VAL A 257 0.49 5.03 22.44
N ALA A 258 1.13 5.95 23.18
CA ALA A 258 0.67 6.31 24.52
C ALA A 258 -0.76 6.85 24.47
N HIS A 259 -1.67 6.28 25.26
CA HIS A 259 -3.11 6.57 25.22
C HIS A 259 -3.45 8.05 25.31
N HIS A 260 -2.71 8.84 26.10
CA HIS A 260 -2.93 10.28 26.22
C HIS A 260 -2.72 11.06 24.92
N LEU A 261 -1.97 10.51 23.95
CA LEU A 261 -1.70 11.12 22.65
C LEU A 261 -2.81 10.88 21.61
N ILE A 262 -3.70 9.92 21.88
CA ILE A 262 -4.83 9.54 21.01
C ILE A 262 -6.16 9.52 21.78
N SER A 263 -6.23 10.28 22.87
CA SER A 263 -7.35 10.23 23.83
C SER A 263 -8.69 10.69 23.26
N HIS A 264 -8.67 11.45 22.16
CA HIS A 264 -9.87 11.88 21.45
C HIS A 264 -10.26 10.94 20.32
N ILE A 265 -9.48 9.90 20.03
CA ILE A 265 -9.79 8.89 19.01
C ILE A 265 -10.47 7.71 19.70
N GLU A 266 -11.79 7.57 19.56
CA GLU A 266 -12.52 6.49 20.22
C GLU A 266 -12.39 5.15 19.50
N CYS A 267 -12.24 5.15 18.18
CA CYS A 267 -11.96 3.94 17.42
C CYS A 267 -11.01 4.20 16.26
N ILE A 268 -10.17 3.22 15.96
CA ILE A 268 -9.33 3.19 14.76
C ILE A 268 -9.74 1.98 13.93
N TYR A 269 -10.00 2.20 12.65
CA TYR A 269 -10.30 1.15 11.67
C TYR A 269 -9.25 1.15 10.57
N LEU A 270 -8.86 -0.03 10.12
CA LEU A 270 -8.12 -0.23 8.89
C LEU A 270 -9.12 -0.54 7.77
N VAL A 271 -9.05 0.23 6.68
CA VAL A 271 -9.90 0.06 5.49
C VAL A 271 -9.00 -0.38 4.35
N ASP A 272 -9.25 -1.58 3.82
CA ASP A 272 -8.53 -2.07 2.65
C ASP A 272 -9.02 -1.36 1.38
N MET A 273 -8.12 -0.65 0.72
CA MET A 273 -8.41 0.08 -0.52
C MET A 273 -8.29 -0.82 -1.77
N GLY A 274 -7.75 -2.03 -1.63
CA GLY A 274 -7.67 -3.06 -2.68
C GLY A 274 -8.84 -4.05 -2.68
N ASP A 275 -9.51 -4.22 -1.54
CA ASP A 275 -10.68 -5.10 -1.38
C ASP A 275 -11.90 -4.27 -0.90
N THR A 276 -13.01 -4.34 -1.63
CA THR A 276 -14.17 -3.47 -1.40
C THR A 276 -14.93 -3.75 -0.11
N ASP A 277 -14.74 -4.92 0.52
CA ASP A 277 -15.52 -5.34 1.70
C ASP A 277 -14.68 -5.55 2.98
N ARG A 278 -13.38 -5.28 2.94
CA ARG A 278 -12.47 -5.56 4.06
C ARG A 278 -12.21 -4.33 4.92
N VAL A 279 -12.88 -4.29 6.07
CA VAL A 279 -12.69 -3.29 7.13
C VAL A 279 -12.46 -4.00 8.45
N VAL A 280 -11.41 -3.60 9.17
CA VAL A 280 -11.00 -4.22 10.43
C VAL A 280 -10.90 -3.17 11.53
N LYS A 281 -11.52 -3.45 12.67
CA LYS A 281 -11.35 -2.61 13.87
C LYS A 281 -10.00 -2.91 14.52
N ILE A 282 -9.17 -1.87 14.65
CA ILE A 282 -7.83 -1.94 15.22
C ILE A 282 -7.83 -1.50 16.69
N TYR A 283 -8.65 -0.52 17.05
CA TYR A 283 -8.72 0.04 18.40
C TYR A 283 -10.15 0.48 18.78
N PRO A 284 -10.56 0.35 20.06
CA PRO A 284 -9.97 -0.52 21.08
C PRO A 284 -10.19 -1.99 20.72
N ASN A 285 -9.36 -2.90 21.26
CA ASN A 285 -9.46 -4.35 21.04
C ASN A 285 -10.86 -4.88 21.38
#